data_AF-A0A8U0IIB7-F1
#
_entry.id   AF-A0A8U0IIB7-F1
#
_cell.length_a   1.000
_cell.length_b   1.000
_cell.length_c   1.000
_cell.angle_alpha   90.00
_cell.angle_beta   90.00
_cell.angle_gamma   90.00
#
_symmetry.space_group_name_H-M   'P 1'
#
loop_
_entity.id
_entity.type
_entity.pdbx_description
1 polymer ?
#
loop_
_entity_poly.entity_id
_entity_poly.type
_entity_poly.pdbx_seq_one_letter_code
_entity_poly.pdbx_strand_id
1 'polypeptide(L)' 'MAQELDHDCPQCGTERTFYRTASTTLHLGEKTKWGCPECDFRFVRIDGDIDSAQA' A
#
# COMPACT_ATOMS: atom_id res chain seq x y z
N MET A 1 -15.24 -2.21 7.08
CA MET A 1 -15.03 -1.12 6.11
C MET A 1 -13.73 -1.43 5.38
N ALA A 2 -13.73 -1.42 4.05
CA ALA A 2 -12.49 -1.53 3.30
C ALA A 2 -11.68 -0.24 3.53
N GLN A 3 -10.36 -0.36 3.66
CA GLN A 3 -9.47 0.80 3.74
C GLN A 3 -8.90 1.07 2.35
N GLU A 4 -8.86 2.33 1.99
CA GLU A 4 -8.44 2.87 0.69
C GLU A 4 -7.35 3.94 0.93
N LEU A 5 -6.43 4.08 -0.01
CA LEU A 5 -5.31 5.02 0.04
C LEU A 5 -4.95 5.47 -1.38
N ASP A 6 -4.96 6.77 -1.64
CA ASP A 6 -4.41 7.32 -2.87
C ASP A 6 -2.88 7.33 -2.83
N HIS A 7 -2.26 6.77 -3.87
CA HIS A 7 -0.81 6.67 -4.00
C HIS A 7 -0.40 6.60 -5.48
N ASP A 8 0.76 7.17 -5.82
CA ASP A 8 1.37 7.02 -7.14
C ASP A 8 1.70 5.54 -7.43
N CYS A 9 1.17 5.03 -8.54
CA CYS A 9 1.50 3.68 -9.00
C CYS A 9 2.65 3.75 -10.01
N PRO A 10 3.85 3.23 -9.70
CA PRO A 10 5.01 3.27 -10.60
C PRO A 10 4.82 2.39 -11.84
N GLN A 11 3.91 1.40 -11.80
CA GLN A 11 3.59 0.56 -12.96
C GLN A 11 2.55 1.21 -13.89
N CYS A 12 1.56 1.94 -13.34
CA CYS A 12 0.59 2.65 -14.16
C CYS A 12 1.08 4.04 -14.62
N GLY A 13 2.10 4.60 -13.94
CA GLY A 13 2.61 5.95 -14.20
C GLY A 13 1.65 7.07 -13.79
N THR A 14 0.75 6.81 -12.85
CA THR A 14 -0.25 7.78 -12.38
C THR A 14 -0.75 7.42 -10.97
N GLU A 15 -1.38 8.38 -10.29
CA GLU A 15 -2.05 8.19 -9.00
C GLU A 15 -3.23 7.21 -9.14
N ARG A 16 -3.36 6.32 -8.16
CA ARG A 16 -4.45 5.34 -8.06
C ARG A 16 -4.91 5.22 -6.62
N THR A 17 -6.19 4.86 -6.46
CA THR A 17 -6.74 4.47 -5.16
C THR A 17 -6.44 3.00 -4.90
N PHE A 18 -5.47 2.73 -4.04
CA PHE A 18 -5.11 1.38 -3.61
C PHE A 18 -6.07 0.89 -2.56
N TYR A 19 -6.28 -0.42 -2.53
CA TYR A 19 -7.11 -1.07 -1.52
C TYR A 19 -6.26 -1.92 -0.58
N ARG A 20 -6.64 -1.93 0.70
CA ARG A 20 -5.97 -2.77 1.70
C ARG A 20 -6.27 -4.24 1.43
N THR A 21 -5.21 -5.01 1.18
CA THR A 21 -5.30 -6.46 0.91
C THR A 21 -5.07 -7.29 2.16
N ALA A 22 -4.22 -6.82 3.07
CA ALA A 22 -3.92 -7.48 4.34
C ALA A 22 -3.34 -6.48 5.35
N SER A 23 -3.48 -6.77 6.64
CA SER A 23 -2.71 -6.13 7.70
C SER A 23 -2.21 -7.16 8.72
N THR A 24 -1.06 -6.90 9.32
CA THR A 24 -0.46 -7.73 10.36
C THR A 24 0.37 -6.87 11.29
N THR A 25 0.14 -7.01 12.59
CA THR A 25 0.96 -6.37 13.61
C THR A 25 2.25 -7.16 13.81
N LEU A 26 3.38 -6.45 13.76
CA LEU A 26 4.72 -6.97 14.02
C LEU A 26 5.36 -6.17 15.16
N HIS A 27 6.53 -6.58 15.63
CA HIS A 27 7.29 -5.81 16.62
C HIS A 27 7.67 -4.40 16.14
N LEU A 28 7.70 -4.18 14.82
CA LEU A 28 8.06 -2.92 14.18
C LEU A 28 6.85 -1.99 13.92
N GLY A 29 5.63 -2.42 14.22
CA GLY A 29 4.39 -1.69 13.91
C GLY A 29 3.36 -2.50 13.12
N GLU A 30 2.27 -1.84 12.70
CA GLU A 30 1.26 -2.42 11.81
C GLU A 30 1.77 -2.41 10.36
N LYS A 31 2.04 -3.60 9.84
CA LYS A 31 2.37 -3.82 8.44
C LYS A 31 1.08 -3.96 7.63
N THR A 32 0.81 -3.00 6.75
CA THR A 32 -0.37 -2.99 5.88
C THR A 32 0.05 -3.16 4.43
N LYS A 33 -0.60 -4.10 3.72
CA LYS A 33 -0.38 -4.38 2.31
C LYS A 33 -1.44 -3.70 1.45
N TRP A 34 -0.99 -2.97 0.44
CA TRP A 34 -1.83 -2.22 -0.50
C TRP A 34 -1.71 -2.81 -1.90
N GLY A 35 -2.84 -2.95 -2.60
CA GLY A 35 -2.89 -3.44 -3.98
C GLY A 35 -3.46 -2.41 -4.94
N CYS A 36 -2.84 -2.29 -6.12
CA CYS A 36 -3.35 -1.46 -7.19
C CYS A 36 -4.58 -2.14 -7.82
N PRO A 37 -5.67 -1.41 -8.12
CA PRO A 37 -6.84 -2.01 -8.78
C PRO A 37 -6.62 -2.32 -10.26
N GLU A 38 -5.68 -1.62 -10.92
CA GLU A 38 -5.49 -1.68 -12.37
C GLU A 38 -4.33 -2.59 -12.80
N CYS A 39 -3.46 -3.00 -11.88
CA CYS A 39 -2.30 -3.84 -12.17
C CYS A 39 -1.88 -4.67 -10.95
N ASP A 40 -0.88 -5.54 -11.11
CA ASP A 40 -0.37 -6.41 -10.04
C ASP A 40 0.56 -5.73 -9.02
N PHE A 41 0.80 -4.42 -9.14
CA PHE A 41 1.66 -3.69 -8.22
C PHE A 41 1.08 -3.66 -6.81
N ARG A 42 1.94 -3.98 -5.84
CA ARG A 42 1.61 -4.02 -4.42
C ARG A 42 2.76 -3.43 -3.62
N PHE A 43 2.43 -2.67 -2.58
CA PHE A 43 3.41 -2.12 -1.66
C PHE A 43 2.98 -2.31 -0.21
N VAL A 44 3.88 -2.01 0.70
CA VAL A 44 3.68 -2.14 2.14
C VAL A 44 3.89 -0.79 2.80
N ARG A 45 2.99 -0.45 3.74
CA ARG A 45 3.25 0.57 4.75
C ARG A 45 3.44 -0.02 6.14
N ILE A 46 4.34 0.54 6.94
CA ILE A 46 4.47 0.24 8.38
C ILE A 46 4.15 1.49 9.17
N ASP A 47 3.12 1.42 10.02
CA ASP A 47 2.59 2.55 10.83
C ASP A 47 2.29 3.84 10.05
N GLY A 48 2.19 3.75 8.72
CA GLY A 48 1.99 4.89 7.83
C GLY A 48 3.26 5.70 7.52
N ASP A 49 4.39 5.40 8.17
CA ASP A 49 5.65 6.16 8.06
C ASP A 49 6.61 5.54 7.03
N ILE A 50 6.71 4.21 7.01
CA ILE A 50 7.61 3.50 6.09
C ILE A 50 6.81 3.06 4.87
N ASP A 51 7.23 3.51 3.67
CA ASP A 51 6.61 3.12 2.40
C ASP A 51 7.59 2.38 1.49
N SER A 52 7.31 1.11 1.19
CA SER A 52 8.20 0.30 0.35
C SER A 52 8.16 0.67 -1.15
N ALA A 53 7.24 1.54 -1.58
CA ALA A 53 7.18 2.03 -2.96
C ALA A 53 8.12 3.23 -3.22
N GLN A 54 8.63 3.88 -2.15
CA GLN A 54 9.45 5.10 -2.23
C GLN A 54 10.93 4.88 -1.83
N ALA A 55 11.36 3.62 -1.73
CA ALA A 55 12.72 3.23 -1.30
C ALA A 55 13.77 3.30 -2.41
#